data_AF-R9J1C2-F1
#
_entry.id   AF-R9J1C2-F1
#
_cell.length_a   1.000
_cell.length_b   1.000
_cell.length_c   1.000
_cell.angle_alpha   90.00
_cell.angle_beta   90.00
_cell.angle_gamma   90.00
#
_symmetry.space_group_name_H-M   'P 1'
#
loop_
_entity.id
_entity.type
_entity.pdbx_description
1 polymer ?
#
loop_
_entity_poly.entity_id
_entity_poly.type
_entity_poly.pdbx_seq_one_letter_code
_entity_poly.pdbx_strand_id
1 'polypeptide(L)'
;MRNFRDFAPDERRNYITLSTGEYYPDILEDACRLYLPVLETFSGMLHRAESSTALFMNIAQAPNQWMRIQLSRVFRKYVSPETPVEMLKKKTQAEKICCDFGDGFRPIHIVQERFDSRPLPDEALCAVLWEYKDRGKKGYDLTDKFFHLCGCNMARSGNKATEI
;
A
#
# COMPACT_ATOMS: atom_id res chain seq x y z
N MET A 1 -5.99 21.88 -32.77
CA MET A 1 -6.06 20.78 -31.79
C MET A 1 -7.06 19.75 -32.32
N ARG A 2 -6.70 18.47 -32.36
CA ARG A 2 -7.65 17.39 -32.67
C ARG A 2 -8.51 17.12 -31.43
N ASN A 3 -9.82 17.00 -31.61
CA ASN A 3 -10.74 16.60 -30.56
C ASN A 3 -10.63 15.08 -30.32
N PHE A 4 -11.00 14.61 -29.13
CA PHE A 4 -10.96 13.17 -28.80
C PHE A 4 -11.76 12.29 -29.77
N ARG A 5 -12.78 12.87 -30.43
CA ARG A 5 -13.60 12.21 -31.46
C ARG A 5 -12.86 11.98 -32.78
N ASP A 6 -11.75 12.66 -32.99
CA ASP A 6 -10.96 12.63 -34.22
C ASP A 6 -9.92 11.50 -34.22
N PHE A 7 -9.76 10.77 -33.10
CA PHE A 7 -8.88 9.60 -32.98
C PHE A 7 -9.60 8.34 -33.46
N ALA A 8 -8.89 7.53 -34.26
CA ALA A 8 -9.43 6.28 -34.76
C ALA A 8 -9.75 5.31 -33.60
N PRO A 9 -10.74 4.42 -33.72
CA PRO A 9 -11.17 3.52 -32.63
C PRO A 9 -10.04 2.66 -32.03
N ASP A 10 -9.05 2.29 -32.84
CA ASP A 10 -7.81 1.60 -32.49
C ASP A 10 -6.83 2.49 -31.71
N GLU A 11 -6.65 3.75 -32.12
CA GLU A 11 -5.87 4.73 -31.35
C GLU A 11 -6.51 5.00 -29.97
N ARG A 12 -7.84 5.06 -29.90
CA ARG A 12 -8.58 5.23 -28.63
C ARG A 12 -8.35 4.11 -27.63
N ARG A 13 -8.17 2.86 -28.07
CA ARG A 13 -7.82 1.73 -27.17
C ARG A 13 -6.50 1.99 -26.47
N ASN A 14 -5.50 2.51 -27.19
CA ASN A 14 -4.20 2.83 -26.62
C ASN A 14 -4.24 3.95 -25.57
N TYR A 15 -5.35 4.68 -25.43
CA TYR A 15 -5.57 5.65 -24.34
C TYR A 15 -6.42 5.09 -23.19
N ILE A 16 -7.18 4.02 -23.42
CA ILE A 16 -8.08 3.40 -22.45
C ILE A 16 -7.40 2.21 -21.74
N THR A 17 -6.63 1.39 -22.47
CA THR A 17 -5.98 0.17 -21.96
C THR A 17 -4.47 0.36 -21.80
N LEU A 18 -4.05 1.41 -21.08
CA LEU A 18 -2.63 1.76 -20.92
C LEU A 18 -1.84 0.94 -19.90
N SER A 19 -2.41 -0.13 -19.37
CA SER A 19 -1.66 -1.02 -18.50
C SER A 19 -2.03 -2.46 -18.79
N THR A 20 -1.09 -3.19 -19.40
CA THR A 20 -1.01 -4.63 -19.21
C THR A 20 -0.83 -4.86 -17.71
N GLY A 21 -1.90 -5.24 -17.02
CA GLY A 21 -1.82 -5.68 -15.63
C GLY A 21 -1.09 -7.03 -15.59
N GLU A 22 -0.39 -7.29 -14.49
CA GLU A 22 0.08 -8.65 -14.22
C GLU A 22 -1.14 -9.55 -13.96
N TYR A 23 -1.10 -10.78 -14.44
CA TYR A 23 -2.22 -11.71 -14.30
C TYR A 23 -2.21 -12.35 -12.91
N TYR A 24 -3.40 -12.53 -12.35
CA TYR A 24 -3.61 -13.46 -11.25
C TYR A 24 -3.81 -14.87 -11.84
N PRO A 25 -3.19 -15.94 -11.29
CA PRO A 25 -2.40 -15.99 -10.06
C PRO A 25 -0.89 -15.78 -10.24
N ASP A 26 -0.39 -15.48 -11.44
CA ASP A 26 1.05 -15.42 -11.77
C ASP A 26 1.85 -14.49 -10.85
N ILE A 27 1.24 -13.44 -10.31
CA ILE A 27 1.88 -12.52 -9.33
C ILE A 27 2.13 -13.13 -7.94
N LEU A 28 1.51 -14.26 -7.60
CA LEU A 28 1.43 -14.72 -6.21
C LEU A 28 2.79 -15.11 -5.64
N GLU A 29 3.65 -15.75 -6.45
CA GLU A 29 4.98 -16.16 -6.00
C GLU A 29 5.82 -14.95 -5.58
N ASP A 30 5.85 -13.91 -6.43
CA ASP A 30 6.57 -12.67 -6.16
C ASP A 30 5.95 -11.87 -5.01
N ALA A 31 4.62 -11.84 -4.94
CA ALA A 31 3.92 -11.18 -3.84
C ALA A 31 4.23 -11.84 -2.49
N CYS A 32 4.20 -13.17 -2.42
CA CYS A 32 4.53 -13.89 -1.20
C CYS A 32 6.00 -13.67 -0.81
N ARG A 33 6.92 -13.75 -1.77
CA ARG A 33 8.34 -13.47 -1.56
C ARG A 33 8.59 -12.07 -1.01
N LEU A 34 7.89 -11.06 -1.55
CA LEU A 34 8.04 -9.66 -1.16
C LEU A 34 7.46 -9.38 0.24
N TYR A 35 6.31 -9.96 0.57
CA TYR A 35 5.58 -9.62 1.80
C TYR A 35 5.82 -10.58 2.97
N LEU A 36 6.39 -11.77 2.74
CA LEU A 36 6.79 -12.68 3.82
C LEU A 36 7.58 -11.99 4.96
N PRO A 37 8.67 -11.23 4.70
CA PRO A 37 9.41 -10.56 5.78
C PRO A 37 8.56 -9.52 6.53
N VAL A 38 7.56 -8.93 5.86
CA VAL A 38 6.61 -8.01 6.50
C VAL A 38 5.70 -8.78 7.47
N LEU A 39 5.18 -9.94 7.04
CA LEU A 39 4.29 -10.77 7.86
C LEU A 39 5.03 -11.37 9.07
N GLU A 40 6.27 -11.80 8.91
CA GLU A 40 7.13 -12.27 10.01
C GLU A 40 7.40 -11.15 11.01
N THR A 41 7.75 -9.95 10.52
CA THR A 41 7.97 -8.78 11.38
C THR A 41 6.69 -8.40 12.12
N PHE A 42 5.55 -8.39 11.42
CA PHE A 42 4.25 -8.10 12.02
C PHE A 42 3.89 -9.12 13.09
N SER A 43 4.07 -10.42 12.81
CA SER A 43 3.85 -11.50 13.78
C SER A 43 4.69 -11.30 15.04
N GLY A 44 5.99 -11.01 14.88
CA GLY A 44 6.88 -10.76 16.02
C GLY A 44 6.46 -9.56 16.87
N MET A 45 5.97 -8.48 16.24
CA MET A 45 5.43 -7.31 16.96
C MET A 45 4.10 -7.62 17.63
N LEU A 46 3.22 -8.36 16.94
CA LEU A 46 1.86 -8.70 17.37
C LEU A 46 1.85 -9.55 18.64
N HIS A 47 2.73 -10.54 18.72
CA HIS A 47 2.83 -11.45 19.86
C HIS A 47 3.49 -10.81 21.09
N ARG A 48 4.23 -9.71 20.91
CA ARG A 48 4.87 -8.97 22.01
C ARG A 48 4.03 -7.79 22.49
N ALA A 49 3.04 -7.36 21.71
CA ALA A 49 2.22 -6.21 22.04
C ALA A 49 1.16 -6.56 23.09
N GLU A 50 1.05 -5.73 24.12
CA GLU A 50 0.05 -5.86 25.18
C GLU A 50 -1.32 -5.31 24.76
N SER A 51 -1.36 -4.47 23.72
CA SER A 51 -2.59 -3.88 23.17
C SER A 51 -2.41 -3.51 21.70
N SER A 52 -3.53 -3.29 21.01
CA SER A 52 -3.55 -2.83 19.61
C SER A 52 -2.96 -1.43 19.45
N THR A 53 -3.11 -0.58 20.46
CA THR A 53 -2.45 0.72 20.57
C THR A 53 -0.93 0.56 20.66
N ALA A 54 -0.45 -0.33 21.54
CA ALA A 54 0.98 -0.61 21.67
C ALA A 54 1.57 -1.19 20.37
N LEU A 55 0.84 -2.10 19.71
CA LEU A 55 1.22 -2.61 18.39
C LEU A 55 1.39 -1.48 17.36
N PHE A 56 0.42 -0.56 17.28
CA PHE A 56 0.51 0.56 16.34
C PHE A 56 1.69 1.49 16.64
N MET A 57 1.93 1.79 17.91
CA MET A 57 3.08 2.60 18.34
C MET A 57 4.41 1.93 17.98
N ASN A 58 4.53 0.62 18.18
CA ASN A 58 5.72 -0.14 17.78
C ASN A 58 5.94 -0.09 16.25
N ILE A 59 4.87 -0.22 15.47
CA ILE A 59 4.93 -0.08 14.00
C ILE A 59 5.39 1.32 13.60
N ALA A 60 4.88 2.38 14.26
CA ALA A 60 5.24 3.77 13.97
C ALA A 60 6.73 4.07 14.20
N GLN A 61 7.37 3.34 15.13
CA GLN A 61 8.80 3.45 15.44
C GLN A 61 9.71 2.61 14.54
N ALA A 62 9.17 1.76 13.65
CA ALA A 62 9.99 0.99 12.72
C ALA A 62 10.85 1.93 11.84
N PRO A 63 12.19 1.75 11.79
CA PRO A 63 13.09 2.71 11.15
C PRO A 63 12.90 2.76 9.63
N ASN A 64 12.80 1.59 9.00
CA ASN A 64 12.62 1.46 7.56
C ASN A 64 11.21 1.95 7.14
N GLN A 65 11.16 2.98 6.30
CA GLN A 65 9.90 3.59 5.85
C GLN A 65 9.04 2.63 5.03
N TRP A 66 9.64 1.87 4.12
CA TRP A 66 8.88 0.92 3.29
C TRP A 66 8.22 -0.15 4.16
N MET A 67 8.98 -0.75 5.09
CA MET A 67 8.50 -1.74 6.05
C MET A 67 7.36 -1.15 6.90
N ARG A 68 7.56 0.04 7.47
CA ARG A 68 6.53 0.73 8.25
C ARG A 68 5.23 0.91 7.48
N ILE A 69 5.30 1.30 6.20
CA ILE A 69 4.11 1.44 5.34
C ILE A 69 3.41 0.09 5.15
N GLN A 70 4.14 -1.00 4.90
CA GLN A 70 3.53 -2.32 4.73
C GLN A 70 2.92 -2.83 6.04
N LEU A 71 3.61 -2.66 7.17
CA LEU A 71 3.08 -2.98 8.50
C LEU A 71 1.80 -2.18 8.78
N SER A 72 1.73 -0.90 8.44
CA SER A 72 0.49 -0.11 8.56
C SER A 72 -0.64 -0.63 7.67
N ARG A 73 -0.34 -1.19 6.48
CA ARG A 73 -1.36 -1.83 5.62
C ARG A 73 -1.91 -3.11 6.25
N VAL A 74 -1.03 -3.95 6.82
CA VAL A 74 -1.43 -5.15 7.57
C VAL A 74 -2.25 -4.78 8.81
N PHE A 75 -1.77 -3.80 9.59
CA PHE A 75 -2.48 -3.26 10.75
C PHE A 75 -3.89 -2.80 10.38
N ARG A 76 -4.06 -2.05 9.27
CA ARG A 76 -5.38 -1.64 8.80
C ARG A 76 -6.32 -2.82 8.56
N LYS A 77 -5.83 -3.92 7.97
CA LYS A 77 -6.67 -5.08 7.65
C LYS A 77 -7.13 -5.84 8.89
N TYR A 78 -6.26 -5.97 9.88
CA TYR A 78 -6.54 -6.77 11.07
C TYR A 78 -7.13 -5.98 12.25
N VAL A 79 -6.74 -4.71 12.40
CA VAL A 79 -6.98 -3.92 13.61
C VAL A 79 -7.96 -2.79 13.39
N SER A 80 -7.75 -1.98 12.35
CA SER A 80 -8.58 -0.80 12.09
C SER A 80 -8.88 -0.62 10.60
N PRO A 81 -9.91 -1.30 10.06
CA PRO A 81 -10.29 -1.17 8.66
C PRO A 81 -10.82 0.25 8.33
N GLU A 82 -11.32 0.95 9.33
CA GLU A 82 -11.93 2.28 9.21
C GLU A 82 -10.88 3.40 9.15
N THR A 83 -9.70 3.21 9.79
CA THR A 83 -8.63 4.21 9.72
C THR A 83 -7.92 4.16 8.35
N PRO A 84 -7.87 5.26 7.59
CA PRO A 84 -7.16 5.31 6.32
C PRO A 84 -5.65 5.06 6.49
N VAL A 85 -5.06 4.28 5.57
CA VAL A 85 -3.62 3.99 5.63
C VAL A 85 -2.77 5.26 5.51
N GLU A 86 -3.23 6.28 4.78
CA GLU A 86 -2.52 7.56 4.67
C GLU A 86 -2.41 8.32 6.00
N MET A 87 -3.33 8.07 6.93
CA MET A 87 -3.21 8.56 8.31
C MET A 87 -2.23 7.69 9.09
N LEU A 88 -2.38 6.36 9.02
CA LEU A 88 -1.53 5.40 9.75
C LEU A 88 -0.03 5.54 9.43
N LYS A 89 0.32 5.98 8.22
CA LYS A 89 1.73 6.21 7.82
C LYS A 89 2.38 7.44 8.49
N LYS A 90 1.59 8.37 9.04
CA LYS A 90 2.10 9.60 9.67
C LYS A 90 2.59 9.30 11.09
N LYS A 91 3.82 8.77 11.20
CA LYS A 91 4.40 8.37 12.51
C LYS A 91 4.39 9.47 13.57
N THR A 92 4.53 10.74 13.18
CA THR A 92 4.51 11.90 14.09
C THR A 92 3.13 12.16 14.70
N GLN A 93 2.07 11.56 14.16
CA GLN A 93 0.69 11.68 14.64
C GLN A 93 0.21 10.37 15.29
N ALA A 94 1.09 9.39 15.51
CA ALA A 94 0.68 8.08 15.99
C ALA A 94 -0.10 8.15 17.32
N GLU A 95 0.40 8.94 18.28
CA GLU A 95 -0.28 9.16 19.56
C GLU A 95 -1.67 9.75 19.38
N LYS A 96 -1.79 10.79 18.54
CA LYS A 96 -3.09 11.42 18.24
C LYS A 96 -4.06 10.43 17.61
N ILE A 97 -3.60 9.60 16.67
CA ILE A 97 -4.43 8.57 16.03
C ILE A 97 -4.93 7.56 17.07
N CYS A 98 -4.09 7.17 18.03
CA CYS A 98 -4.50 6.32 19.14
C CYS A 98 -5.56 6.99 20.02
N CYS A 99 -5.43 8.28 20.33
CA CYS A 99 -6.43 9.03 21.08
C CYS A 99 -7.76 9.11 20.33
N ASP A 100 -7.73 9.40 19.02
CA ASP A 100 -8.93 9.68 18.23
C ASP A 100 -9.66 8.40 17.78
N PHE A 101 -8.93 7.31 17.51
CA PHE A 101 -9.48 6.09 16.89
C PHE A 101 -9.19 4.79 17.68
N GLY A 102 -8.41 4.85 18.75
CA GLY A 102 -7.97 3.68 19.50
C GLY A 102 -9.10 2.84 20.08
N ASP A 103 -10.21 3.48 20.45
CA ASP A 103 -11.42 2.81 20.94
C ASP A 103 -12.05 1.88 19.88
N GLY A 104 -11.85 2.19 18.60
CA GLY A 104 -12.30 1.37 17.47
C GLY A 104 -11.34 0.26 17.08
N PHE A 105 -10.16 0.17 17.72
CA PHE A 105 -9.19 -0.87 17.39
C PHE A 105 -9.68 -2.22 17.88
N ARG A 106 -9.64 -3.21 16.98
CA ARG A 106 -9.93 -4.60 17.36
C ARG A 106 -9.02 -5.02 18.53
N PRO A 107 -9.56 -5.67 19.58
CA PRO A 107 -8.76 -6.16 20.71
C PRO A 107 -7.61 -7.06 20.28
N ILE A 108 -6.45 -6.91 20.94
CA ILE A 108 -5.19 -7.54 20.52
C ILE A 108 -5.26 -9.07 20.48
N HIS A 109 -5.96 -9.71 21.43
CA HIS A 109 -6.12 -11.16 21.48
C HIS A 109 -6.91 -11.71 20.29
N ILE A 110 -7.93 -10.97 19.82
CA ILE A 110 -8.69 -11.34 18.61
C ILE A 110 -7.80 -11.14 17.39
N VAL A 111 -6.95 -10.11 17.37
CA VAL A 111 -6.01 -9.88 16.27
C VAL A 111 -5.01 -11.04 16.17
N GLN A 112 -4.43 -11.47 17.31
CA GLN A 112 -3.53 -12.62 17.42
C GLN A 112 -4.20 -13.89 16.89
N GLU A 113 -5.35 -14.28 17.47
CA GLU A 113 -6.10 -15.47 17.05
C GLU A 113 -6.40 -15.48 15.55
N ARG A 114 -6.86 -14.34 15.00
CA ARG A 114 -7.21 -14.24 13.57
C ARG A 114 -5.98 -14.27 12.68
N PHE A 115 -4.88 -13.66 13.10
CA PHE A 115 -3.64 -13.69 12.34
C PHE A 115 -3.05 -15.11 12.32
N ASP A 116 -3.01 -15.79 13.47
CA ASP A 116 -2.42 -17.13 13.61
C ASP A 116 -3.27 -18.22 12.94
N SER A 117 -4.57 -17.97 12.76
CA SER A 117 -5.45 -18.88 12.00
C SER A 117 -5.13 -18.94 10.50
N ARG A 118 -4.27 -18.05 9.99
CA ARG A 118 -3.91 -17.93 8.57
C ARG A 118 -2.53 -18.55 8.31
N PRO A 119 -2.28 -19.11 7.10
CA PRO A 119 -0.96 -19.58 6.73
C PRO A 119 0.03 -18.42 6.64
N LEU A 120 1.32 -18.72 6.80
CA LEU A 120 2.41 -17.75 6.65
C LEU A 120 3.42 -18.27 5.61
N PRO A 121 3.54 -17.63 4.43
CA PRO A 121 2.83 -16.41 4.00
C PRO A 121 1.34 -16.63 3.70
N ASP A 122 0.52 -15.63 4.01
CA ASP A 122 -0.90 -15.61 3.63
C ASP A 122 -1.03 -15.09 2.20
N GLU A 123 -1.15 -16.00 1.23
CA GLU A 123 -1.24 -15.67 -0.20
C GLU A 123 -2.35 -14.65 -0.51
N ALA A 124 -3.50 -14.76 0.14
CA ALA A 124 -4.63 -13.86 -0.09
C ALA A 124 -4.31 -12.45 0.40
N LEU A 125 -3.64 -12.34 1.55
CA LEU A 125 -3.18 -11.05 2.06
C LEU A 125 -2.06 -10.47 1.17
N CYS A 126 -1.10 -11.29 0.74
CA CYS A 126 -0.03 -10.89 -0.16
C CYS A 126 -0.57 -10.33 -1.48
N ALA A 127 -1.57 -10.98 -2.08
CA ALA A 127 -2.23 -10.50 -3.29
C ALA A 127 -2.90 -9.12 -3.08
N VAL A 128 -3.61 -8.95 -1.97
CA VAL A 128 -4.25 -7.68 -1.61
C VAL A 128 -3.22 -6.57 -1.39
N LEU A 129 -2.06 -6.89 -0.79
CA LEU A 129 -0.98 -5.92 -0.61
C LEU A 129 -0.31 -5.56 -1.95
N TRP A 130 -0.16 -6.54 -2.84
CA TRP A 130 0.43 -6.37 -4.17
C TRP A 130 -0.34 -5.36 -5.03
N GLU A 131 -1.66 -5.28 -4.90
CA GLU A 131 -2.45 -4.25 -5.59
C GLU A 131 -2.01 -2.82 -5.27
N TYR A 132 -1.38 -2.59 -4.11
CA TYR A 132 -0.87 -1.28 -3.72
C TYR A 132 0.57 -1.02 -4.18
N LYS A 133 1.21 -1.95 -4.89
CA LYS A 133 2.59 -1.80 -5.41
C LYS A 133 2.69 -0.68 -6.44
N ASP A 134 1.74 -0.63 -7.37
CA ASP A 134 1.76 0.31 -8.51
C ASP A 134 0.63 1.36 -8.46
N ARG A 135 -0.07 1.50 -7.32
CA ARG A 135 -1.11 2.53 -7.15
C ARG A 135 -0.50 3.93 -7.22
N GLY A 136 -0.95 4.72 -8.20
CA GLY A 136 -0.51 6.09 -8.46
C GLY A 136 0.35 6.23 -9.72
N LYS A 137 1.18 5.22 -10.05
CA LYS A 137 2.07 5.25 -11.23
C LYS A 137 1.30 5.44 -12.54
N LYS A 138 0.21 4.70 -12.70
CA LYS A 138 -0.68 4.80 -13.89
C LYS A 138 -1.29 6.20 -14.07
N GLY A 139 -1.59 6.90 -12.97
CA GLY A 139 -2.14 8.26 -13.01
C GLY A 139 -1.09 9.29 -13.43
N TYR A 140 0.13 9.16 -12.94
CA TYR A 140 1.27 9.97 -13.40
C TYR A 140 1.63 9.68 -14.85
N ASP A 141 1.64 8.42 -15.27
CA ASP A 141 1.91 8.04 -16.67
C ASP A 141 0.88 8.66 -17.65
N LEU A 142 -0.39 8.72 -17.25
CA LEU A 142 -1.45 9.40 -18.01
C LEU A 142 -1.25 10.92 -18.05
N THR A 143 -0.84 11.50 -16.93
CA THR A 143 -0.57 12.93 -16.79
C THR A 143 0.63 13.36 -17.64
N ASP A 144 1.73 12.60 -17.59
CA ASP A 144 2.93 12.82 -18.40
C ASP A 144 2.62 12.75 -19.91
N LYS A 145 1.83 11.76 -20.33
CA LYS A 145 1.39 11.65 -21.73
C LYS A 145 0.46 12.79 -22.14
N PHE A 146 -0.43 13.23 -21.26
CA PHE A 146 -1.28 14.39 -21.50
C PHE A 146 -0.46 15.67 -21.71
N PHE A 147 0.52 15.94 -20.83
CA PHE A 147 1.37 17.11 -20.96
C PHE A 147 2.28 17.06 -22.19
N HIS A 148 2.78 15.87 -22.55
CA HIS A 148 3.50 15.67 -23.79
C HIS A 148 2.64 16.00 -25.02
N LEU A 149 1.38 15.56 -25.05
CA LEU A 149 0.43 15.85 -26.15
C LEU A 149 0.05 17.34 -26.23
N CYS A 150 0.04 18.04 -25.10
CA CYS A 150 -0.20 19.49 -25.05
C CYS A 150 1.04 20.35 -25.35
N GLY A 151 2.20 19.74 -25.62
CA GLY A 151 3.46 20.46 -25.91
C GLY A 151 4.11 21.12 -24.69
N CYS A 152 3.64 20.81 -23.48
CA CYS A 152 4.24 21.29 -22.24
C CYS A 152 5.18 20.21 -21.69
N ASN A 153 6.50 20.35 -21.89
CA ASN A 153 7.46 19.52 -21.17
C ASN A 153 7.48 19.97 -19.70
N MET A 154 6.96 19.15 -18.80
CA MET A 154 7.30 19.28 -17.38
C MET A 154 8.80 19.00 -17.25
N ALA A 155 9.59 20.03 -16.94
CA ALA A 155 10.98 19.83 -16.56
C ALA A 155 11.00 18.88 -15.36
N ARG A 156 11.57 17.68 -15.55
CA ARG A 156 11.80 16.72 -14.48
C ARG A 156 12.71 17.36 -13.44
N SER A 157 12.13 17.93 -12.38
CA SER A 157 12.85 18.05 -11.11
C SER A 157 12.93 16.64 -10.55
N GLY A 158 14.06 15.99 -10.78
CA GLY A 158 14.31 14.61 -10.38
C GLY A 158 14.10 14.44 -8.89
N ASN A 159 13.08 13.65 -8.53
CA ASN A 159 12.95 13.17 -7.17
C ASN A 159 14.00 12.07 -6.99
N LYS A 160 15.18 12.44 -6.47
CA LYS A 160 16.08 11.49 -5.80
C LYS A 160 15.34 10.98 -4.56
N ALA A 161 14.57 9.91 -4.73
CA ALA A 161 13.95 9.18 -3.63
C ALA A 161 14.16 7.67 -3.82
N THR A 162 15.42 7.30 -4.06
CA THR A 162 15.98 5.97 -3.86
C THR A 162 17.46 6.16 -3.58
N GLU A 163 17.75 6.50 -2.34
CA GLU A 163 18.99 6.17 -1.62
C GLU A 163 18.75 6.61 -0.16
N ILE A 164 19.02 5.66 0.75
CA ILE A 164 18.85 5.65 2.22
C ILE A 164 17.47 5.19 2.71
#